data_AF-A0A9E2ZAH6-F1
#
_entry.id   AF-A0A9E2ZAH6-F1
#
_cell.length_a   1.000
_cell.length_b   1.000
_cell.length_c   1.000
_cell.angle_alpha   90.00
_cell.angle_beta   90.00
_cell.angle_gamma   90.00
#
_symmetry.space_group_name_H-M   'P 1'
#
loop_
_entity.id
_entity.type
_entity.pdbx_description
1 polymer ?
#
loop_
_entity_poly.entity_id
_entity_poly.type
_entity_poly.pdbx_seq_one_letter_code
_entity_poly.pdbx_strand_id
1 'polypeptide(L)'
;MLYFHHPSSLEHDPAAFAPEHPDAPARIEAIDASMDAAGWLGCERLQAPAASVNELELVHTSSHIRMIRELCAAGGGQIDPDTYVGEPSYRAALHAAGGACEMVRSLVSGEANAGFCAVRPSGHHAERDRAMGFCLFDNVAIAAEFAIRELGVDRVLILDWDVHHGNGTAEIFRRRADVLVASIHQAGLFPGTGAVSDVGSGAGLGYTINAPVPAGSGEEVWLSVLEYVIVPAALEFAPQLVLISAGFDAHRDDPLGGCLLEASSF
;
A
#
# COMPACT_ATOMS: atom_id res chain seq x y z
N MET A 1 -9.84 -15.54 8.74
CA MET A 1 -9.11 -14.45 8.04
C MET A 1 -8.29 -13.74 9.10
N LEU A 2 -7.03 -13.41 8.82
CA LEU A 2 -6.20 -12.68 9.77
C LEU A 2 -6.41 -11.18 9.61
N TYR A 3 -6.39 -10.46 10.72
CA TYR A 3 -6.47 -9.00 10.77
C TYR A 3 -5.29 -8.47 11.58
N PHE A 4 -4.28 -7.92 10.89
CA PHE A 4 -3.13 -7.31 11.55
C PHE A 4 -3.37 -5.82 11.80
N HIS A 5 -3.11 -5.40 13.03
CA HIS A 5 -3.19 -4.01 13.46
C HIS A 5 -2.10 -3.71 14.49
N HIS A 6 -1.80 -2.45 14.74
CA HIS A 6 -0.91 -2.10 15.85
C HIS A 6 -1.25 -0.72 16.44
N PRO A 7 -1.24 -0.54 17.78
CA PRO A 7 -1.57 0.74 18.41
C PRO A 7 -0.74 1.93 17.92
N SER A 8 0.52 1.70 17.48
CA SER A 8 1.37 2.76 16.96
C SER A 8 0.82 3.45 15.71
N SER A 9 -0.09 2.81 14.96
CA SER A 9 -0.76 3.44 13.81
C SER A 9 -1.64 4.63 14.21
N LEU A 10 -2.10 4.66 15.47
CA LEU A 10 -2.81 5.81 16.06
C LEU A 10 -1.87 6.91 16.55
N GLU A 11 -0.60 6.58 16.80
CA GLU A 11 0.38 7.52 17.33
C GLU A 11 1.18 8.27 16.25
N HIS A 12 1.20 7.75 15.02
CA HIS A 12 1.69 8.50 13.88
C HIS A 12 0.73 9.66 13.62
N ASP A 13 1.01 10.88 14.05
CA ASP A 13 0.04 11.99 13.88
C ASP A 13 0.69 13.21 13.23
N PRO A 14 0.34 13.53 11.97
CA PRO A 14 0.82 14.73 11.30
C PRO A 14 0.16 16.02 11.81
N ALA A 15 -0.87 15.95 12.66
CA ALA A 15 -1.61 17.12 13.15
C ALA A 15 -0.73 18.17 13.84
N ALA A 16 0.42 17.77 14.40
CA ALA A 16 1.41 18.69 14.97
C ALA A 16 2.00 19.67 13.93
N PHE A 17 2.01 19.30 12.65
CA PHE A 17 2.53 20.09 11.54
C PHE A 17 1.42 20.58 10.59
N ALA A 18 0.37 19.78 10.41
CA ALA A 18 -0.77 20.05 9.56
C ALA A 18 -2.07 19.58 10.27
N PRO A 19 -2.76 20.44 11.04
CA PRO A 19 -3.90 20.04 11.87
C PRO A 19 -5.08 19.37 11.13
N GLU A 20 -5.26 19.71 9.85
CA GLU A 20 -6.34 19.19 8.99
C GLU A 20 -5.81 18.16 7.97
N HIS A 21 -4.67 17.51 8.28
CA HIS A 21 -4.08 16.52 7.39
C HIS A 21 -5.02 15.32 7.18
N PRO A 22 -5.28 14.90 5.93
CA PRO A 22 -6.26 13.85 5.65
C PRO A 22 -5.80 12.47 6.14
N ASP A 23 -4.49 12.19 6.09
CA ASP A 23 -3.94 11.01 6.74
C ASP A 23 -3.85 11.22 8.26
N ALA A 24 -4.89 10.83 8.99
CA ALA A 24 -5.01 11.04 10.43
C ALA A 24 -5.34 9.72 11.19
N PRO A 25 -5.06 9.65 12.51
CA PRO A 25 -5.40 8.49 13.34
C PRO A 25 -6.86 8.04 13.26
N ALA A 26 -7.78 9.00 13.09
CA ALA A 26 -9.22 8.78 12.96
C ALA A 26 -9.60 7.79 11.84
N ARG A 27 -8.75 7.62 10.81
CA ARG A 27 -8.94 6.62 9.75
C ARG A 27 -8.95 5.20 10.32
N ILE A 28 -7.99 4.87 11.19
CA ILE A 28 -7.90 3.55 11.84
C ILE A 28 -9.00 3.39 12.89
N GLU A 29 -9.28 4.43 13.67
CA GLU A 29 -10.37 4.41 14.66
C GLU A 29 -11.72 4.11 14.02
N ALA A 30 -12.02 4.71 12.85
CA ALA A 30 -13.26 4.46 12.12
C ALA A 30 -13.37 3.02 11.62
N ILE A 31 -12.27 2.45 11.10
CA ILE A 31 -12.21 1.04 10.67
C ILE A 31 -12.44 0.12 11.87
N ASP A 32 -11.71 0.32 12.96
CA ASP A 32 -11.84 -0.50 14.18
C ASP A 32 -13.26 -0.43 14.76
N ALA A 33 -13.85 0.76 14.84
CA ALA A 33 -15.23 0.93 15.31
C ALA A 33 -16.25 0.21 14.42
N SER A 34 -16.07 0.25 13.10
CA SER A 34 -16.92 -0.47 12.14
C SER A 34 -16.77 -1.99 12.30
N MET A 35 -15.53 -2.48 12.44
CA MET A 35 -15.24 -3.90 12.66
C MET A 35 -15.81 -4.39 14.00
N ASP A 36 -15.68 -3.62 15.08
CA ASP A 36 -16.30 -3.92 16.38
C ASP A 36 -17.82 -4.03 16.26
N ALA A 37 -18.47 -3.08 15.58
CA ALA A 37 -19.92 -3.09 15.35
C ALA A 37 -20.37 -4.30 14.50
N ALA A 38 -19.54 -4.74 13.57
CA ALA A 38 -19.75 -5.93 12.75
C ALA A 38 -19.37 -7.25 13.45
N GLY A 39 -18.92 -7.21 14.71
CA GLY A 39 -18.48 -8.40 15.45
C GLY A 39 -17.25 -9.07 14.82
N TRP A 40 -16.36 -8.27 14.21
CA TRP A 40 -15.12 -8.67 13.55
C TRP A 40 -15.25 -9.63 12.37
N LEU A 41 -16.47 -10.01 11.96
CA LEU A 41 -16.71 -10.90 10.83
C LEU A 41 -15.97 -12.26 10.92
N GLY A 42 -15.64 -12.69 12.14
CA GLY A 42 -14.83 -13.89 12.37
C GLY A 42 -13.34 -13.75 12.06
N CYS A 43 -12.84 -12.52 11.89
CA CYS A 43 -11.41 -12.24 11.76
C CYS A 43 -10.69 -12.46 13.10
N GLU A 44 -9.52 -13.08 13.04
CA GLU A 44 -8.60 -13.15 14.16
C GLU A 44 -7.74 -11.90 14.20
N ARG A 45 -7.80 -11.16 15.30
CA ARG A 45 -7.05 -9.92 15.48
C ARG A 45 -5.68 -10.20 16.05
N LEU A 46 -4.65 -9.79 15.33
CA LEU A 46 -3.27 -10.01 15.72
C LEU A 46 -2.51 -8.68 15.72
N GLN A 47 -1.59 -8.52 16.67
CA GLN A 47 -0.70 -7.38 16.66
C GLN A 47 0.37 -7.57 15.58
N ALA A 48 0.50 -6.59 14.69
CA ALA A 48 1.53 -6.59 13.67
C ALA A 48 2.92 -6.55 14.34
N PRO A 49 3.86 -7.46 14.00
CA PRO A 49 5.24 -7.35 14.49
C PRO A 49 5.94 -6.14 13.83
N ALA A 50 7.03 -5.68 14.43
CA ALA A 50 7.88 -4.68 13.80
C ALA A 50 8.77 -5.34 12.75
N ALA A 51 8.86 -4.74 11.56
CA ALA A 51 9.84 -5.12 10.56
C ALA A 51 11.27 -4.92 11.09
N SER A 52 12.13 -5.89 10.80
CA SER A 52 13.57 -5.76 10.95
C SER A 52 14.15 -4.83 9.88
N VAL A 53 15.34 -4.28 10.14
CA VAL A 53 16.06 -3.48 9.14
C VAL A 53 16.33 -4.29 7.87
N ASN A 54 16.65 -5.58 8.01
CA ASN A 54 16.89 -6.46 6.86
C ASN A 54 15.64 -6.60 5.96
N GLU A 55 14.45 -6.70 6.55
CA GLU A 55 13.20 -6.74 5.79
C GLU A 55 12.95 -5.41 5.05
N LEU A 56 13.20 -4.27 5.70
CA LEU A 56 13.10 -2.97 5.01
C LEU A 56 14.11 -2.84 3.86
N GLU A 57 15.33 -3.36 4.04
CA GLU A 57 16.42 -3.34 3.06
C GLU A 57 16.19 -4.24 1.84
N LEU A 58 15.15 -5.08 1.85
CA LEU A 58 14.70 -5.79 0.64
C LEU A 58 14.27 -4.81 -0.46
N VAL A 59 13.75 -3.65 -0.06
CA VAL A 59 13.24 -2.60 -0.96
C VAL A 59 14.06 -1.32 -0.86
N HIS A 60 14.20 -0.80 0.36
CA HIS A 60 14.71 0.55 0.58
C HIS A 60 16.21 0.60 0.81
N THR A 61 16.82 1.71 0.43
CA THR A 61 18.23 1.94 0.72
C THR A 61 18.47 2.12 2.22
N SER A 62 19.62 1.65 2.73
CA SER A 62 19.99 1.86 4.13
C SER A 62 20.07 3.36 4.50
N SER A 63 20.36 4.23 3.52
CA SER A 63 20.31 5.69 3.69
C SER A 63 18.91 6.22 3.96
N HIS A 64 17.91 5.73 3.22
CA HIS A 64 16.51 6.12 3.39
C HIS A 64 15.98 5.72 4.76
N ILE A 65 16.19 4.45 5.14
CA ILE A 65 15.77 3.91 6.44
C ILE A 65 16.41 4.72 7.58
N ARG A 66 17.70 5.03 7.46
CA ARG A 66 18.43 5.82 8.46
C ARG A 66 17.89 7.25 8.55
N MET A 67 17.63 7.89 7.42
CA MET A 67 17.11 9.26 7.35
C MET A 67 15.76 9.37 8.07
N ILE A 68 14.81 8.47 7.79
CA ILE A 68 13.50 8.47 8.47
C ILE A 68 13.67 8.23 9.98
N ARG A 69 14.48 7.24 10.36
CA ARG A 69 14.74 6.93 11.77
C ARG A 69 15.31 8.13 12.52
N GLU A 70 16.32 8.78 11.96
CA GLU A 70 17.01 9.92 12.56
C GLU A 70 16.10 11.15 12.64
N LEU A 71 15.30 11.41 11.61
CA LEU A 71 14.31 12.50 11.62
C LEU A 71 13.26 12.30 12.72
N CYS A 72 12.70 11.09 12.84
CA CYS A 72 11.74 10.79 13.91
C CYS A 72 12.40 10.90 15.30
N ALA A 73 13.61 10.37 15.46
CA ALA A 73 14.35 10.46 16.72
C ALA A 73 14.72 11.91 17.11
N ALA A 74 14.78 12.83 16.15
CA ALA A 74 14.98 14.26 16.38
C ALA A 74 13.69 15.03 16.70
N GLY A 75 12.56 14.34 16.88
CA GLY A 75 11.25 14.94 17.18
C GLY A 75 10.33 15.06 15.96
N GLY A 76 10.76 14.61 14.79
CA GLY A 76 9.98 14.64 13.55
C GLY A 76 10.21 15.87 12.69
N GLY A 77 9.35 16.07 11.71
CA GLY A 77 9.40 17.17 10.76
C GLY A 77 8.64 16.89 9.48
N GLN A 78 8.81 17.79 8.51
CA GLN A 78 8.25 17.69 7.17
C GLN A 78 9.30 17.08 6.22
N ILE A 79 8.96 15.98 5.55
CA ILE A 79 9.81 15.31 4.56
C ILE A 79 9.64 15.95 3.18
N ASP A 80 8.38 16.16 2.77
CA ASP A 80 8.00 16.82 1.52
C ASP A 80 6.72 17.66 1.73
N PRO A 81 6.12 18.30 0.69
CA PRO A 81 4.98 19.19 0.88
C PRO A 81 3.80 18.62 1.68
N ASP A 82 3.61 17.30 1.69
CA ASP A 82 2.46 16.65 2.30
C ASP A 82 2.81 15.47 3.21
N THR A 83 4.09 15.07 3.32
CA THR A 83 4.53 13.96 4.16
C THR A 83 5.19 14.47 5.44
N TYR A 84 4.54 14.23 6.58
CA TYR A 84 5.00 14.65 7.90
C TYR A 84 5.27 13.47 8.81
N VAL A 85 6.23 13.61 9.71
CA VAL A 85 6.56 12.59 10.71
C VAL A 85 6.73 13.21 12.08
N GLY A 86 6.32 12.48 13.12
CA GLY A 86 6.65 12.76 14.52
C GLY A 86 7.55 11.66 15.09
N GLU A 87 7.88 11.77 16.37
CA GLU A 87 8.68 10.76 17.08
C GLU A 87 8.13 9.32 16.94
N PRO A 88 6.80 9.07 17.02
CA PRO A 88 6.26 7.71 16.90
C PRO A 88 6.25 7.15 15.47
N SER A 89 6.43 7.99 14.45
CA SER A 89 6.21 7.62 13.03
C SER A 89 7.09 6.47 12.56
N TYR A 90 8.37 6.45 12.96
CA TYR A 90 9.27 5.36 12.56
C TYR A 90 8.79 4.02 13.10
N ARG A 91 8.39 3.97 14.39
CA ARG A 91 7.83 2.76 14.99
C ARG A 91 6.54 2.34 14.31
N ALA A 92 5.65 3.29 14.01
CA ALA A 92 4.41 3.02 13.27
C ALA A 92 4.70 2.39 11.90
N ALA A 93 5.65 2.94 11.14
CA ALA A 93 6.06 2.40 9.85
C ALA A 93 6.71 1.02 9.95
N LEU A 94 7.48 0.73 11.01
CA LEU A 94 8.02 -0.62 11.24
C LEU A 94 6.89 -1.64 11.42
N HIS A 95 5.86 -1.33 12.21
CA HIS A 95 4.73 -2.24 12.42
C HIS A 95 3.83 -2.35 11.19
N ALA A 96 3.71 -1.29 10.39
CA ALA A 96 3.01 -1.35 9.11
C ALA A 96 3.66 -2.34 8.13
N ALA A 97 4.97 -2.20 7.91
CA ALA A 97 5.72 -3.11 7.06
C ALA A 97 5.80 -4.54 7.64
N GLY A 98 6.02 -4.66 8.95
CA GLY A 98 6.15 -5.97 9.60
C GLY A 98 4.84 -6.77 9.62
N GLY A 99 3.70 -6.10 9.78
CA GLY A 99 2.38 -6.71 9.61
C GLY A 99 2.16 -7.25 8.20
N ALA A 100 2.62 -6.52 7.17
CA ALA A 100 2.53 -6.98 5.79
C ALA A 100 3.43 -8.21 5.52
N CYS A 101 4.66 -8.24 6.06
CA CYS A 101 5.53 -9.42 6.01
C CYS A 101 4.92 -10.64 6.71
N GLU A 102 4.36 -10.44 7.91
CA GLU A 102 3.78 -11.54 8.69
C GLU A 102 2.49 -12.08 8.06
N MET A 103 1.69 -11.21 7.43
CA MET A 103 0.56 -11.63 6.60
C MET A 103 1.02 -12.56 5.48
N VAL A 104 2.03 -12.16 4.71
CA VAL A 104 2.58 -12.98 3.63
C VAL A 104 3.12 -14.31 4.15
N ARG A 105 3.83 -14.32 5.29
CA ARG A 105 4.29 -15.55 5.93
C ARG A 105 3.12 -16.49 6.25
N SER A 106 2.05 -15.96 6.81
CA SER A 106 0.85 -16.71 7.19
C SER A 106 0.13 -17.29 5.96
N LEU A 107 0.08 -16.54 4.86
CA LEU A 107 -0.52 -16.98 3.60
C LEU A 107 0.29 -18.09 2.94
N VAL A 108 1.61 -17.89 2.80
CA VAL A 108 2.49 -18.85 2.11
C VAL A 108 2.66 -20.16 2.89
N SER A 109 2.63 -20.10 4.23
CA SER A 109 2.66 -21.29 5.08
C SER A 109 1.34 -22.08 5.13
N GLY A 110 0.25 -21.50 4.62
CA GLY A 110 -1.09 -22.10 4.65
C GLY A 110 -1.81 -21.96 5.99
N GLU A 111 -1.30 -21.13 6.91
CA GLU A 111 -1.98 -20.78 8.16
C GLU A 111 -3.25 -19.96 7.90
N ALA A 112 -3.24 -19.13 6.86
CA ALA A 112 -4.39 -18.36 6.41
C ALA A 112 -4.53 -18.41 4.88
N ASN A 113 -5.77 -18.24 4.39
CA ASN A 113 -6.06 -18.12 2.95
C ASN A 113 -6.27 -16.67 2.50
N ALA A 114 -6.50 -15.76 3.45
CA ALA A 114 -6.72 -14.33 3.23
C ALA A 114 -6.53 -13.57 4.56
N GLY A 115 -6.24 -12.28 4.44
CA GLY A 115 -6.18 -11.38 5.58
C GLY A 115 -6.17 -9.91 5.18
N PHE A 116 -6.30 -9.04 6.18
CA PHE A 116 -6.25 -7.59 6.04
C PHE A 116 -5.21 -6.98 7.01
N CYS A 117 -4.45 -5.99 6.54
CA CYS A 117 -3.53 -5.22 7.39
C CYS A 117 -4.08 -3.80 7.53
N ALA A 118 -4.71 -3.51 8.67
CA ALA A 118 -5.15 -2.17 9.02
C ALA A 118 -4.00 -1.40 9.66
N VAL A 119 -3.14 -0.84 8.80
CA VAL A 119 -1.88 -0.22 9.23
C VAL A 119 -1.76 1.19 8.68
N ARG A 120 -1.05 2.02 9.45
CA ARG A 120 -0.73 3.41 9.12
C ARG A 120 0.66 3.75 9.68
N PRO A 121 1.54 4.46 8.94
CA PRO A 121 1.33 5.12 7.63
C PRO A 121 1.15 4.16 6.43
N SER A 122 0.62 4.71 5.32
CA SER A 122 0.50 4.03 4.02
C SER A 122 1.86 3.79 3.35
N GLY A 123 1.90 3.16 2.16
CA GLY A 123 3.17 2.74 1.55
C GLY A 123 3.38 2.92 0.04
N HIS A 124 2.34 2.83 -0.80
CA HIS A 124 2.52 2.66 -2.26
C HIS A 124 3.21 3.83 -3.01
N HIS A 125 3.37 5.00 -2.38
CA HIS A 125 4.10 6.14 -2.94
C HIS A 125 5.59 6.15 -2.58
N ALA A 126 6.02 5.37 -1.58
CA ALA A 126 7.42 5.36 -1.14
C ALA A 126 8.32 4.65 -2.18
N GLU A 127 9.26 5.39 -2.76
CA GLU A 127 10.26 4.82 -3.66
C GLU A 127 11.44 4.22 -2.85
N ARG A 128 12.44 3.63 -3.54
CA ARG A 128 13.58 2.97 -2.87
C ARG A 128 14.36 3.89 -1.94
N ASP A 129 14.47 5.18 -2.27
CA ASP A 129 15.25 6.16 -1.51
C ASP A 129 14.49 7.46 -1.22
N ARG A 130 13.16 7.45 -1.34
CA ARG A 130 12.32 8.63 -1.17
C ARG A 130 10.97 8.29 -0.53
N ALA A 131 10.65 9.01 0.54
CA ALA A 131 9.31 9.06 1.13
C ALA A 131 8.53 10.23 0.51
N MET A 132 7.24 10.02 0.23
CA MET A 132 6.34 11.00 -0.38
C MET A 132 4.89 10.52 -0.28
N GLY A 133 3.91 11.41 -0.47
CA GLY A 133 2.49 11.05 -0.50
C GLY A 133 2.05 10.30 0.76
N PHE A 134 2.45 10.80 1.93
CA PHE A 134 2.20 10.20 3.25
C PHE A 134 2.97 8.89 3.53
N CYS A 135 3.64 8.33 2.54
CA CYS A 135 4.27 7.01 2.61
C CYS A 135 5.73 7.11 3.05
N LEU A 136 6.10 6.35 4.09
CA LEU A 136 7.48 6.29 4.60
C LEU A 136 8.25 5.09 4.05
N PHE A 137 7.61 3.92 4.06
CA PHE A 137 8.11 2.67 3.49
C PHE A 137 7.01 2.03 2.67
N ASP A 138 7.38 1.36 1.57
CA ASP A 138 6.42 0.67 0.71
C ASP A 138 6.09 -0.71 1.31
N ASN A 139 5.03 -0.72 2.14
CA ASN A 139 4.58 -1.91 2.86
C ASN A 139 4.31 -3.10 1.93
N VAL A 140 3.67 -2.86 0.77
CA VAL A 140 3.31 -3.95 -0.15
C VAL A 140 4.52 -4.44 -0.93
N ALA A 141 5.43 -3.55 -1.32
CA ALA A 141 6.66 -3.95 -1.99
C ALA A 141 7.60 -4.73 -1.06
N ILE A 142 7.69 -4.33 0.22
CA ILE A 142 8.47 -5.07 1.23
C ILE A 142 7.88 -6.48 1.40
N ALA A 143 6.57 -6.59 1.51
CA ALA A 143 5.88 -7.87 1.63
C ALA A 143 6.08 -8.76 0.39
N ALA A 144 6.04 -8.19 -0.83
CA ALA A 144 6.29 -8.91 -2.07
C ALA A 144 7.74 -9.41 -2.18
N GLU A 145 8.73 -8.55 -1.90
CA GLU A 145 10.15 -8.97 -1.92
C GLU A 145 10.43 -10.00 -0.82
N PHE A 146 9.79 -9.89 0.34
CA PHE A 146 9.86 -10.88 1.41
C PHE A 146 9.30 -12.24 0.95
N ALA A 147 8.14 -12.25 0.29
CA ALA A 147 7.56 -13.46 -0.29
C ALA A 147 8.52 -14.15 -1.26
N ILE A 148 9.14 -13.38 -2.15
CA ILE A 148 9.98 -13.90 -3.23
C ILE A 148 11.31 -14.40 -2.67
N ARG A 149 12.00 -13.57 -1.88
CA ARG A 149 13.39 -13.83 -1.47
C ARG A 149 13.50 -14.76 -0.28
N GLU A 150 12.56 -14.69 0.66
CA GLU A 150 12.64 -15.44 1.92
C GLU A 150 11.73 -16.67 1.93
N LEU A 151 10.63 -16.65 1.15
CA LEU A 151 9.65 -17.74 1.14
C LEU A 151 9.57 -18.50 -0.19
N GLY A 152 10.29 -18.05 -1.23
CA GLY A 152 10.39 -18.74 -2.52
C GLY A 152 9.12 -18.65 -3.38
N VAL A 153 8.34 -17.58 -3.25
CA VAL A 153 7.24 -17.28 -4.19
C VAL A 153 7.84 -16.79 -5.52
N ASP A 154 7.48 -17.42 -6.64
CA ASP A 154 8.00 -17.09 -7.97
C ASP A 154 7.25 -15.93 -8.63
N ARG A 155 5.96 -15.76 -8.35
CA ARG A 155 5.09 -14.78 -9.04
C ARG A 155 4.09 -14.14 -8.09
N VAL A 156 4.19 -12.82 -7.93
CA VAL A 156 3.31 -12.00 -7.09
C VAL A 156 2.52 -11.02 -7.95
N LEU A 157 1.20 -10.97 -7.79
CA LEU A 157 0.36 -9.89 -8.31
C LEU A 157 0.19 -8.84 -7.23
N ILE A 158 0.44 -7.57 -7.55
CA ILE A 158 0.04 -6.43 -6.74
C ILE A 158 -1.07 -5.69 -7.50
N LEU A 159 -2.28 -5.73 -6.96
CA LEU A 159 -3.41 -4.93 -7.42
C LEU A 159 -3.49 -3.67 -6.55
N ASP A 160 -3.35 -2.50 -7.15
CA ASP A 160 -3.51 -1.22 -6.49
C ASP A 160 -4.81 -0.55 -6.97
N TRP A 161 -5.74 -0.36 -6.05
CA TRP A 161 -7.01 0.32 -6.34
C TRP A 161 -7.15 1.64 -5.57
N ASP A 162 -6.09 2.10 -4.91
CA ASP A 162 -6.04 3.47 -4.40
C ASP A 162 -6.28 4.45 -5.56
N VAL A 163 -7.00 5.54 -5.31
CA VAL A 163 -7.36 6.49 -6.38
C VAL A 163 -6.13 7.18 -6.96
N HIS A 164 -5.00 7.19 -6.23
CA HIS A 164 -3.72 7.70 -6.67
C HIS A 164 -2.87 6.57 -7.26
N HIS A 165 -2.08 6.89 -8.29
CA HIS A 165 -1.15 5.92 -8.85
C HIS A 165 -0.04 5.60 -7.83
N GLY A 166 0.11 4.31 -7.46
CA GLY A 166 1.17 3.77 -6.62
C GLY A 166 2.56 3.81 -7.28
N ASN A 167 3.09 5.03 -7.48
CA ASN A 167 4.36 5.27 -8.18
C ASN A 167 5.57 4.59 -7.52
N GLY A 168 5.58 4.49 -6.19
CA GLY A 168 6.65 3.83 -5.45
C GLY A 168 6.73 2.37 -5.84
N THR A 169 5.60 1.67 -5.72
CA THR A 169 5.48 0.25 -6.06
C THR A 169 5.79 0.00 -7.54
N ALA A 170 5.24 0.82 -8.44
CA ALA A 170 5.50 0.72 -9.88
C ALA A 170 6.99 0.90 -10.22
N GLU A 171 7.68 1.88 -9.60
CA GLU A 171 9.11 2.11 -9.84
C GLU A 171 9.98 0.99 -9.24
N ILE A 172 9.67 0.52 -8.03
CA ILE A 172 10.41 -0.56 -7.35
C ILE A 172 10.46 -1.82 -8.21
N PHE A 173 9.34 -2.16 -8.87
CA PHE A 173 9.20 -3.36 -9.70
C PHE A 173 9.31 -3.09 -11.21
N ARG A 174 9.61 -1.86 -11.65
CA ARG A 174 9.64 -1.44 -13.07
C ARG A 174 10.39 -2.38 -14.01
N ARG A 175 11.43 -3.06 -13.51
CA ARG A 175 12.31 -3.95 -14.28
C ARG A 175 12.12 -5.44 -13.97
N ARG A 176 11.08 -5.81 -13.23
CA ARG A 176 10.83 -7.15 -12.70
C ARG A 176 9.72 -7.84 -13.47
N ALA A 177 9.92 -9.13 -13.77
CA ALA A 177 8.98 -9.98 -14.51
C ALA A 177 8.31 -11.03 -13.61
N ASP A 178 8.77 -11.14 -12.38
CA ASP A 178 8.25 -11.99 -11.30
C ASP A 178 7.22 -11.25 -10.42
N VAL A 179 6.97 -9.96 -10.70
CA VAL A 179 5.91 -9.17 -10.07
C VAL A 179 5.10 -8.47 -11.14
N LEU A 180 3.80 -8.72 -11.18
CA LEU A 180 2.84 -7.98 -11.99
C LEU A 180 2.22 -6.88 -11.12
N VAL A 181 2.44 -5.62 -11.49
CA VAL A 181 1.82 -4.46 -10.82
C VAL A 181 0.68 -3.96 -11.69
N ALA A 182 -0.53 -3.92 -11.16
CA ALA A 182 -1.71 -3.40 -11.84
C ALA A 182 -2.35 -2.30 -10.99
N SER A 183 -2.46 -1.09 -11.53
CA SER A 183 -3.04 0.06 -10.82
C SER A 183 -4.21 0.65 -11.60
N ILE A 184 -5.37 0.77 -10.95
CA ILE A 184 -6.50 1.58 -11.41
C ILE A 184 -6.48 2.86 -10.58
N HIS A 185 -6.38 4.02 -11.23
CA HIS A 185 -6.21 5.30 -10.53
C HIS A 185 -6.81 6.44 -11.36
N GLN A 186 -7.13 7.56 -10.71
CA GLN A 186 -7.65 8.73 -11.40
C GLN A 186 -6.54 9.49 -12.14
N ALA A 187 -6.76 9.74 -13.43
CA ALA A 187 -5.86 10.51 -14.27
C ALA A 187 -5.75 11.97 -13.78
N GLY A 188 -4.52 12.48 -13.69
CA GLY A 188 -4.25 13.88 -13.38
C GLY A 188 -4.25 14.24 -11.89
N LEU A 189 -4.42 13.27 -10.98
CA LEU A 189 -4.12 13.44 -9.57
C LEU A 189 -2.61 13.37 -9.30
N PHE A 190 -2.22 13.79 -8.10
CA PHE A 190 -0.93 13.41 -7.53
C PHE A 190 -0.76 11.88 -7.66
N PRO A 191 0.43 11.35 -8.01
CA PRO A 191 1.71 12.04 -8.20
C PRO A 191 1.98 12.50 -9.65
N GLY A 192 0.98 12.44 -10.55
CA GLY A 192 1.14 12.80 -11.96
C GLY A 192 1.87 11.75 -12.82
N THR A 193 1.99 10.51 -12.33
CA THR A 193 2.54 9.36 -13.05
C THR A 193 1.41 8.36 -13.40
N GLY A 194 1.74 7.15 -13.87
CA GLY A 194 0.72 6.14 -14.20
C GLY A 194 0.12 6.29 -15.60
N ALA A 195 0.87 6.85 -16.56
CA ALA A 195 0.40 6.88 -17.95
C ALA A 195 0.19 5.46 -18.48
N VAL A 196 -0.87 5.24 -19.28
CA VAL A 196 -1.18 3.94 -19.89
C VAL A 196 -0.02 3.37 -20.73
N SER A 197 0.85 4.22 -21.27
CA SER A 197 2.03 3.81 -22.04
C SER A 197 3.23 3.43 -21.18
N ASP A 198 3.19 3.68 -19.86
CA ASP A 198 4.21 3.23 -18.93
C ASP A 198 3.93 1.80 -18.50
N VAL A 199 4.60 0.85 -19.15
CA VAL A 199 4.35 -0.59 -19.03
C VAL A 199 5.56 -1.35 -18.48
N GLY A 200 6.39 -0.68 -17.69
CA GLY A 200 7.65 -1.22 -17.20
C GLY A 200 8.80 -1.11 -18.21
N SER A 201 9.95 -1.71 -17.92
CA SER A 201 11.13 -1.64 -18.79
C SER A 201 12.07 -2.83 -18.64
N GLY A 202 12.92 -3.08 -19.65
CA GLY A 202 13.88 -4.19 -19.60
C GLY A 202 13.15 -5.54 -19.46
N ALA A 203 13.52 -6.34 -18.47
CA ALA A 203 12.87 -7.62 -18.21
C ALA A 203 11.41 -7.46 -17.76
N GLY A 204 11.06 -6.36 -17.08
CA GLY A 204 9.71 -6.06 -16.61
C GLY A 204 8.80 -5.40 -17.64
N LEU A 205 9.22 -5.31 -18.91
CA LEU A 205 8.35 -4.78 -19.96
C LEU A 205 7.09 -5.66 -20.11
N GLY A 206 5.92 -5.07 -19.93
CA GLY A 206 4.62 -5.76 -19.93
C GLY A 206 4.13 -6.21 -18.55
N TYR A 207 4.90 -5.99 -17.48
CA TYR A 207 4.56 -6.39 -16.10
C TYR A 207 4.10 -5.21 -15.22
N THR A 208 3.83 -4.06 -15.84
CA THR A 208 3.14 -2.93 -15.21
C THR A 208 1.92 -2.59 -16.06
N ILE A 209 0.74 -2.60 -15.45
CA ILE A 209 -0.53 -2.24 -16.07
C ILE A 209 -1.04 -0.99 -15.37
N ASN A 210 -1.02 0.12 -16.10
CA ASN A 210 -1.59 1.38 -15.65
C ASN A 210 -2.93 1.63 -16.33
N ALA A 211 -3.99 1.77 -15.53
CA ALA A 211 -5.33 2.06 -15.99
C ALA A 211 -5.83 3.41 -15.44
N PRO A 212 -5.33 4.54 -16.00
CA PRO A 212 -5.79 5.86 -15.62
C PRO A 212 -7.24 6.08 -16.06
N VAL A 213 -8.15 6.34 -15.11
CA VAL A 213 -9.57 6.63 -15.36
C VAL A 213 -9.88 8.12 -15.20
N PRO A 214 -10.84 8.69 -15.94
CA PRO A 214 -11.25 10.08 -15.74
C PRO A 214 -11.86 10.31 -14.35
N ALA A 215 -11.74 11.53 -13.83
CA ALA A 215 -12.56 11.97 -12.69
C ALA A 215 -14.06 11.76 -13.00
N GLY A 216 -14.84 11.40 -11.98
CA GLY A 216 -16.25 11.03 -12.11
C GLY A 216 -16.48 9.57 -12.51
N SER A 217 -15.43 8.77 -12.69
CA SER A 217 -15.57 7.33 -12.97
C SER A 217 -16.15 6.60 -11.76
N GLY A 218 -17.23 5.85 -11.98
CA GLY A 218 -17.87 5.00 -10.97
C GLY A 218 -17.63 3.51 -11.21
N GLU A 219 -18.41 2.68 -10.52
CA GLU A 219 -18.28 1.22 -10.49
C GLU A 219 -18.13 0.58 -11.87
N GLU A 220 -18.97 0.95 -12.84
CA GLU A 220 -18.96 0.36 -14.19
C GLU A 220 -17.58 0.46 -14.86
N VAL A 221 -16.91 1.61 -14.75
CA VAL A 221 -15.59 1.83 -15.36
C VAL A 221 -14.52 1.02 -14.63
N TRP A 222 -14.51 1.08 -13.30
CA TRP A 222 -13.52 0.39 -12.48
C TRP A 222 -13.61 -1.13 -12.63
N LEU A 223 -14.82 -1.69 -12.54
CA LEU A 223 -15.05 -3.12 -12.73
C LEU A 223 -14.77 -3.57 -14.16
N SER A 224 -15.05 -2.74 -15.17
CA SER A 224 -14.69 -3.07 -16.56
C SER A 224 -13.18 -3.17 -16.76
N VAL A 225 -12.40 -2.26 -16.17
CA VAL A 225 -10.94 -2.34 -16.21
C VAL A 225 -10.45 -3.61 -15.50
N LEU A 226 -11.00 -3.90 -14.31
CA LEU A 226 -10.64 -5.08 -13.55
C LEU A 226 -10.97 -6.36 -14.33
N GLU A 227 -12.21 -6.52 -14.81
CA GLU A 227 -12.72 -7.73 -15.47
C GLU A 227 -12.10 -7.98 -16.84
N TYR A 228 -11.91 -6.93 -17.65
CA TYR A 228 -11.50 -7.08 -19.06
C TYR A 228 -10.03 -6.82 -19.32
N VAL A 229 -9.28 -6.26 -18.35
CA VAL A 229 -7.84 -5.99 -18.50
C VAL A 229 -7.02 -6.72 -17.44
N ILE A 230 -7.29 -6.46 -16.16
CA ILE A 230 -6.42 -6.93 -15.08
C ILE A 230 -6.61 -8.43 -14.82
N VAL A 231 -7.85 -8.92 -14.73
CA VAL A 231 -8.13 -10.34 -14.50
C VAL A 231 -7.56 -11.22 -15.62
N PRO A 232 -7.74 -10.93 -16.93
CA PRO A 232 -7.10 -11.68 -17.99
C PRO A 232 -5.57 -11.70 -17.90
N ALA A 233 -4.95 -10.55 -17.62
CA ALA A 233 -3.50 -10.47 -17.45
C ALA A 233 -3.01 -11.27 -16.23
N ALA A 234 -3.75 -11.21 -15.12
CA ALA A 234 -3.45 -12.00 -13.92
C ALA A 234 -3.59 -13.51 -14.17
N LEU A 235 -4.59 -13.94 -14.94
CA LEU A 235 -4.76 -15.34 -15.32
C LEU A 235 -3.60 -15.85 -16.20
N GLU A 236 -3.11 -15.02 -17.14
CA GLU A 236 -1.93 -15.34 -17.94
C GLU A 236 -0.66 -15.37 -17.10
N PHE A 237 -0.51 -14.40 -16.19
CA PHE A 237 0.62 -14.32 -15.27
C PHE A 237 0.64 -15.47 -14.24
N ALA A 238 -0.53 -16.02 -13.88
CA ALA A 238 -0.71 -17.10 -12.92
C ALA A 238 0.03 -16.85 -11.59
N PRO A 239 -0.33 -15.78 -10.83
CA PRO A 239 0.32 -15.45 -9.57
C PRO A 239 0.10 -16.56 -8.54
N GLN A 240 1.10 -16.79 -7.70
CA GLN A 240 1.01 -17.67 -6.53
C GLN A 240 0.53 -16.91 -5.29
N LEU A 241 0.67 -15.58 -5.29
CA LEU A 241 0.25 -14.69 -4.23
C LEU A 241 -0.34 -13.42 -4.85
N VAL A 242 -1.47 -12.96 -4.31
CA VAL A 242 -2.11 -11.69 -4.67
C VAL A 242 -2.07 -10.78 -3.47
N LEU A 243 -1.52 -9.58 -3.66
CA LEU A 243 -1.48 -8.50 -2.69
C LEU A 243 -2.32 -7.34 -3.21
N ILE A 244 -3.04 -6.67 -2.31
CA ILE A 244 -3.90 -5.54 -2.68
C ILE A 244 -3.45 -4.31 -1.89
N SER A 245 -3.04 -3.26 -2.59
CA SER A 245 -2.94 -1.91 -2.03
C SER A 245 -4.34 -1.32 -1.98
N ALA A 246 -4.99 -1.49 -0.82
CA ALA A 246 -6.41 -1.19 -0.66
C ALA A 246 -6.65 0.24 -0.15
N GLY A 247 -6.45 1.25 -1.01
CA GLY A 247 -6.95 2.60 -0.77
C GLY A 247 -8.48 2.65 -0.90
N PHE A 248 -9.14 3.52 -0.15
CA PHE A 248 -10.61 3.68 -0.22
C PHE A 248 -11.01 5.11 -0.62
N ASP A 249 -10.05 5.88 -1.13
CA ASP A 249 -10.19 7.27 -1.55
C ASP A 249 -10.75 7.43 -2.98
N ALA A 250 -11.04 6.32 -3.66
CA ALA A 250 -11.88 6.31 -4.86
C ALA A 250 -13.40 6.39 -4.52
N HIS A 251 -13.75 6.32 -3.24
CA HIS A 251 -15.12 6.46 -2.77
C HIS A 251 -15.68 7.86 -3.06
N ARG A 252 -16.96 7.94 -3.44
CA ARG A 252 -17.67 9.17 -3.82
C ARG A 252 -17.66 10.32 -2.80
N ASP A 253 -17.40 10.01 -1.54
CA ASP A 253 -17.39 10.97 -0.43
C ASP A 253 -15.96 11.37 0.00
N ASP A 254 -14.93 10.84 -0.66
CA ASP A 254 -13.54 11.16 -0.34
C ASP A 254 -13.15 12.55 -0.86
N PRO A 255 -12.41 13.37 -0.08
CA PRO A 255 -12.04 14.73 -0.49
C PRO A 255 -10.77 14.82 -1.36
N LEU A 256 -9.99 13.75 -1.48
CA LEU A 256 -8.74 13.70 -2.25
C LEU A 256 -8.93 13.06 -3.63
N GLY A 257 -9.89 12.14 -3.74
CA GLY A 257 -10.33 11.56 -5.00
C GLY A 257 -11.37 12.42 -5.74
N GLY A 258 -11.73 11.97 -6.94
CA GLY A 258 -12.87 12.49 -7.70
C GLY A 258 -13.69 11.38 -8.35
N CYS A 259 -13.50 10.12 -7.94
CA CYS A 259 -14.27 8.97 -8.42
C CYS A 259 -15.59 8.83 -7.67
N LEU A 260 -16.47 7.97 -8.18
CA LEU A 260 -17.84 7.79 -7.68
C LEU A 260 -18.10 6.36 -7.22
N LEU A 261 -17.10 5.68 -6.64
CA LEU A 261 -17.30 4.34 -6.09
C LEU A 261 -18.17 4.39 -4.83
N GLU A 262 -18.97 3.35 -4.63
CA GLU A 262 -19.71 3.12 -3.40
C GLU A 262 -19.03 2.00 -2.60
N ALA A 263 -19.37 1.84 -1.32
CA ALA A 263 -18.81 0.79 -0.49
C ALA A 263 -19.02 -0.64 -1.07
N SER A 264 -20.08 -0.86 -1.86
CA SER A 264 -20.33 -2.14 -2.54
C SER A 264 -19.48 -2.39 -3.78
N SER A 265 -18.77 -1.37 -4.28
CA SER A 265 -17.91 -1.48 -5.45
C SER A 265 -16.56 -2.14 -5.13
N PHE A 266 -16.13 -2.11 -3.86
CA PHE A 266 -14.92 -2.75 -3.34
C PHE A 266 -15.19 -4.19 -2.89
#